data_AF-A0A836IIX2-F1
#
_entry.id   AF-A0A836IIX2-F1
#
_cell.length_a   1.000
_cell.length_b   1.000
_cell.length_c   1.000
_cell.angle_alpha   90.00
_cell.angle_beta   90.00
_cell.angle_gamma   90.00
#
_symmetry.space_group_name_H-M   'P 1'
#
loop_
_entity.id
_entity.type
_entity.pdbx_description
1 polymer ?
#
loop_
_entity_poly.entity_id
_entity_poly.type
_entity_poly.pdbx_seq_one_letter_code
_entity_poly.pdbx_strand_id
1 'polypeptide(L)'
;MKKYIGRQLRPSQLAAELLPPDQMWCTVCHQAVERKRFKEHAAMRSHQLGRKKLNKLKYLSLNMWEKHRGAALHDESAHEGSIEEEFRRHQADQRRREQMSVEAAWTPSRQPRRRNLF
;
A
#
# COMPACT_ATOMS: atom_id res chain seq x y z
N MET A 1 -26.60 -15.97 -15.49
CA MET A 1 -25.44 -15.55 -16.31
C MET A 1 -24.57 -14.62 -15.47
N LYS A 2 -23.36 -15.06 -15.08
CA LYS A 2 -22.46 -14.29 -14.21
C LYS A 2 -21.72 -13.22 -15.04
N LYS A 3 -21.87 -11.95 -14.65
CA LYS A 3 -21.19 -10.79 -15.25
C LYS A 3 -19.73 -10.75 -14.80
N TYR A 4 -18.83 -11.45 -15.50
CA TYR A 4 -17.38 -11.37 -15.28
C TYR A 4 -16.69 -10.85 -16.53
N ILE A 5 -16.64 -9.53 -16.67
CA ILE A 5 -15.81 -8.87 -17.69
C ILE A 5 -14.94 -7.86 -16.94
N GLY A 6 -13.65 -8.19 -16.75
CA GLY A 6 -12.60 -7.19 -16.59
C GLY A 6 -12.05 -6.86 -15.19
N ARG A 7 -12.48 -7.48 -14.09
CA ARG A 7 -11.79 -7.35 -12.80
C ARG A 7 -11.38 -8.71 -12.25
N GLN A 8 -10.07 -8.96 -12.21
CA GLN A 8 -9.52 -10.11 -11.50
C GLN A 8 -9.92 -9.99 -10.02
N LEU A 9 -10.69 -10.96 -9.54
CA LEU A 9 -11.06 -11.00 -8.14
C LEU A 9 -9.82 -11.12 -7.26
N ARG A 10 -9.84 -10.44 -6.12
CA ARG A 10 -8.86 -10.74 -5.07
C ARG A 10 -9.04 -12.20 -4.62
N PRO A 11 -7.97 -12.91 -4.22
CA PRO A 11 -8.07 -14.31 -3.81
C PRO A 11 -9.16 -14.61 -2.77
N SER A 12 -9.42 -13.68 -1.83
CA SER A 12 -10.52 -13.82 -0.86
C SER A 12 -11.92 -13.74 -1.47
N GLN A 13 -12.10 -12.88 -2.48
CA GLN A 13 -13.37 -12.73 -3.21
C GLN A 13 -13.59 -13.94 -4.12
N LEU A 14 -12.52 -14.40 -4.79
CA LEU A 14 -12.55 -15.61 -5.59
C LEU A 14 -12.91 -16.83 -4.74
N ALA A 15 -12.32 -16.94 -3.56
CA ALA A 15 -12.64 -18.02 -2.65
C ALA A 15 -14.09 -17.97 -2.13
N ALA A 16 -14.68 -16.79 -1.96
CA ALA A 16 -16.09 -16.68 -1.59
C ALA A 16 -17.04 -17.19 -2.70
N GLU A 17 -16.63 -17.13 -3.97
CA GLU A 17 -17.42 -17.66 -5.09
C GLU A 17 -17.20 -19.16 -5.34
N LEU A 18 -16.01 -19.68 -5.02
CA LEU A 18 -15.61 -21.04 -5.37
C LEU A 18 -15.73 -22.04 -4.22
N LEU A 19 -15.62 -21.58 -2.96
CA LEU A 19 -15.59 -22.49 -1.84
C LEU A 19 -16.99 -23.02 -1.48
N PRO A 20 -17.09 -24.30 -1.10
CA PRO A 20 -18.27 -24.85 -0.46
C PRO A 20 -18.72 -24.02 0.76
N PRO A 21 -20.02 -23.99 1.10
CA PRO A 21 -20.57 -23.14 2.17
C PRO A 21 -20.05 -23.49 3.57
N ASP A 22 -19.59 -24.72 3.78
CA ASP A 22 -18.98 -25.22 5.01
C ASP A 22 -17.50 -24.85 5.14
N GLN A 23 -16.89 -24.31 4.09
CA GLN A 23 -15.49 -23.89 4.06
C GLN A 23 -15.35 -22.37 4.07
N MET A 24 -14.14 -21.91 4.39
CA MET A 24 -13.73 -20.52 4.33
C MET A 24 -12.25 -20.42 3.97
N TRP A 25 -11.89 -19.32 3.33
CA TRP A 25 -10.49 -19.03 3.01
C TRP A 25 -9.77 -18.41 4.19
N CYS A 26 -8.68 -19.03 4.63
CA CYS A 26 -7.78 -18.43 5.61
C CYS A 26 -6.78 -17.51 4.90
N THR A 27 -6.87 -16.20 5.11
CA THR A 27 -5.94 -15.21 4.54
C THR A 27 -4.54 -15.25 5.13
N VAL A 28 -4.36 -15.88 6.30
CA VAL A 28 -3.05 -16.05 6.93
C VAL A 28 -2.29 -17.20 6.28
N CYS A 29 -2.97 -18.33 6.10
CA CYS A 29 -2.37 -19.57 5.61
C CYS A 29 -2.55 -19.78 4.10
N HIS A 30 -3.36 -18.95 3.44
CA HIS A 30 -3.72 -19.06 2.02
C HIS A 30 -4.24 -20.46 1.65
N GLN A 31 -5.20 -20.96 2.42
CA GLN A 31 -5.83 -22.27 2.17
C GLN A 31 -7.30 -22.25 2.57
N ALA A 32 -8.08 -23.18 2.00
CA ALA A 32 -9.45 -23.46 2.44
C ALA A 32 -9.43 -24.21 3.79
N VAL A 33 -10.34 -23.83 4.69
CA VAL A 33 -10.48 -24.41 6.02
C VAL A 33 -11.97 -24.60 6.32
N GLU A 34 -12.33 -25.72 6.91
CA GLU A 34 -13.68 -25.94 7.41
C GLU A 34 -14.05 -24.91 8.48
N ARG A 35 -15.21 -24.27 8.34
CA ARG A 35 -15.69 -23.25 9.29
C ARG A 35 -15.79 -23.78 10.71
N LYS A 36 -16.27 -25.01 10.88
CA LYS A 36 -16.41 -25.67 12.19
C LYS A 36 -15.07 -25.84 12.89
N ARG A 37 -14.00 -26.07 12.13
CA ARG A 37 -12.64 -26.33 12.62
C ARG A 37 -11.73 -25.11 12.57
N PHE A 38 -12.27 -23.93 12.23
CA PHE A 38 -11.46 -22.73 12.10
C PHE A 38 -10.77 -22.34 13.42
N LYS A 39 -11.42 -22.58 14.57
CA LYS A 39 -10.82 -22.34 15.89
C LYS A 39 -9.57 -23.21 16.13
N GLU A 40 -9.64 -24.50 15.80
CA GLU A 40 -8.50 -25.41 15.86
C GLU A 40 -7.39 -24.97 14.91
N HIS A 41 -7.76 -24.61 13.68
CA HIS A 41 -6.83 -24.10 12.69
C HIS A 41 -6.10 -22.83 13.18
N ALA A 42 -6.83 -21.88 13.76
CA ALA A 42 -6.26 -20.64 14.31
C ALA A 42 -5.35 -20.88 15.51
N ALA A 43 -5.58 -21.96 16.27
CA ALA A 43 -4.74 -22.37 17.39
C ALA A 43 -3.44 -23.06 16.95
N MET A 44 -3.33 -23.52 15.69
CA MET A 44 -2.11 -24.16 15.20
C MET A 44 -0.91 -23.20 15.22
N ARG A 45 0.25 -23.73 15.60
CA ARG A 45 1.51 -22.96 15.66
C ARG A 45 1.86 -22.34 14.30
N SER A 46 1.63 -23.03 13.20
CA SER A 46 1.84 -22.52 11.84
C SER A 46 1.01 -21.27 11.54
N HIS A 47 -0.27 -21.29 11.91
CA HIS A 47 -1.16 -20.14 11.75
C HIS A 47 -0.71 -18.96 12.61
N GLN A 48 -0.40 -19.20 13.89
CA GLN A 48 0.06 -18.16 14.81
C GLN A 48 1.36 -17.49 14.34
N LEU A 49 2.33 -18.29 13.85
CA LEU A 49 3.57 -17.78 13.26
C LEU A 49 3.31 -16.98 11.98
N GLY A 50 2.44 -17.47 11.10
CA GLY A 50 2.01 -16.75 9.90
C GLY A 50 1.40 -15.39 10.24
N ARG A 51 0.51 -15.34 11.24
CA ARG A 51 -0.13 -14.11 11.70
C ARG A 51 0.87 -13.13 12.29
N LYS A 52 1.83 -13.59 13.10
CA LYS A 52 2.93 -12.75 13.62
C LYS A 52 3.77 -12.17 12.48
N LYS A 53 4.11 -12.98 11.48
CA LYS A 53 4.88 -12.54 10.30
C LYS A 53 4.13 -11.50 9.49
N LEU A 54 2.84 -11.71 9.21
CA LEU A 54 2.00 -10.76 8.47
C LEU A 54 1.87 -9.44 9.21
N ASN A 55 1.66 -9.47 10.53
CA ASN A 55 1.62 -8.24 11.33
C ASN A 55 2.96 -7.50 11.28
N LYS A 56 4.08 -8.21 11.43
CA LYS A 56 5.42 -7.60 11.31
C LYS A 56 5.62 -6.94 9.94
N LEU A 57 5.25 -7.62 8.86
CA LEU A 57 5.34 -7.05 7.52
C LEU A 57 4.46 -5.81 7.35
N LYS A 58 3.22 -5.83 7.88
CA LYS A 58 2.34 -4.66 7.88
C LYS A 58 3.00 -3.47 8.57
N TYR A 59 3.54 -3.66 9.78
CA TYR A 59 4.23 -2.59 10.50
C TYR A 59 5.47 -2.09 9.75
N LEU A 60 6.28 -2.98 9.18
CA LEU A 60 7.43 -2.58 8.38
C LEU A 60 7.02 -1.75 7.15
N SER A 61 5.98 -2.16 6.43
CA SER A 61 5.46 -1.42 5.28
C SER A 61 4.93 -0.04 5.69
N LEU A 62 4.21 0.06 6.81
CA LEU A 62 3.73 1.34 7.34
C LEU A 62 4.88 2.24 7.77
N ASN A 63 5.85 1.73 8.54
CA ASN A 63 7.02 2.52 8.96
C ASN A 63 7.86 2.99 7.76
N MET A 64 8.02 2.16 6.73
CA MET A 64 8.71 2.56 5.50
C MET A 64 7.95 3.66 4.78
N TRP A 65 6.63 3.58 4.75
CA TRP A 65 5.78 4.61 4.18
C TRP A 65 5.87 5.93 4.96
N GLU A 66 5.80 5.89 6.30
CA GLU A 66 5.98 7.07 7.17
C GLU A 66 7.34 7.72 6.93
N LYS A 67 8.42 6.90 6.88
CA LYS A 67 9.77 7.39 6.63
C LYS A 67 9.91 8.02 5.23
N HIS A 68 9.25 7.45 4.22
CA HIS A 68 9.31 7.97 2.86
C HIS A 68 8.54 9.30 2.72
N ARG A 69 7.41 9.43 3.43
CA ARG A 69 6.54 10.62 3.37
C ARG A 69 6.97 11.73 4.34
N GLY A 70 7.72 11.39 5.39
CA GLY A 70 8.18 12.34 6.41
C GLY A 70 7.09 12.78 7.40
N ALA A 71 5.96 12.06 7.44
CA ALA A 71 4.82 12.32 8.32
C ALA A 71 4.35 11.01 8.96
N ALA A 72 3.91 11.07 10.22
CA ALA A 72 3.45 9.90 10.95
C ALA A 72 2.00 9.55 10.56
N LEU A 73 1.66 8.26 10.53
CA LEU A 73 0.38 7.78 9.99
C LEU A 73 -0.84 8.35 10.74
N HIS A 74 -0.68 8.62 12.03
CA HIS A 74 -1.72 9.19 12.88
C HIS A 74 -2.09 10.63 12.48
N ASP A 75 -1.14 11.40 11.95
CA ASP A 75 -1.36 12.77 11.51
C ASP A 75 -2.10 12.80 10.16
N GLU A 76 -1.82 11.86 9.26
CA GLU A 76 -2.53 11.72 7.97
C GLU A 76 -3.91 11.08 8.15
N SER A 77 -4.09 10.12 9.06
CA SER A 77 -5.40 9.45 9.30
C SER A 77 -6.43 10.36 9.99
N ALA A 78 -5.98 11.39 10.73
CA ALA A 78 -6.88 12.41 11.29
C ALA A 78 -7.42 13.38 10.23
N HIS A 79 -6.77 13.41 9.05
CA HIS A 79 -7.21 14.17 7.89
C HIS A 79 -7.94 13.24 6.92
N GLU A 80 -9.05 12.61 7.36
CA GLU A 80 -10.03 12.05 6.43
C GLU A 80 -10.78 13.18 5.69
N GLY A 81 -10.04 13.98 4.91
CA GLY A 81 -10.63 14.59 3.73
C GLY A 81 -11.03 13.47 2.77
N SER A 82 -12.09 13.65 1.99
CA SER A 82 -12.46 12.66 0.95
C SER A 82 -11.20 12.26 0.17
N ILE A 83 -11.05 10.96 -0.13
CA ILE A 83 -9.98 10.42 -0.96
C ILE A 83 -9.81 11.23 -2.26
N GLU A 84 -10.88 11.80 -2.81
CA GLU A 84 -10.84 12.67 -3.99
C GLU A 84 -10.15 14.02 -3.75
N GLU A 85 -10.19 14.53 -2.53
CA GLU A 85 -9.50 15.76 -2.15
C GLU A 85 -8.01 15.50 -1.91
N GLU A 86 -7.65 14.42 -1.23
CA GLU A 86 -6.26 13.96 -1.12
C GLU A 86 -5.64 13.71 -2.49
N PHE A 87 -6.37 13.05 -3.38
CA PHE A 87 -5.90 12.77 -4.73
C PHE A 87 -5.68 14.05 -5.54
N ARG A 88 -6.58 15.04 -5.43
CA ARG A 88 -6.40 16.37 -6.05
C ARG A 88 -5.17 17.09 -5.51
N ARG A 89 -4.95 17.07 -4.18
CA ARG A 89 -3.76 17.67 -3.56
C ARG A 89 -2.48 16.99 -4.02
N HIS A 90 -2.46 15.66 -4.07
CA HIS A 90 -1.32 14.89 -4.55
C HIS A 90 -0.99 15.20 -6.01
N GLN A 91 -1.98 15.23 -6.90
CA GLN A 91 -1.75 15.61 -8.30
C GLN A 91 -1.21 17.04 -8.44
N ALA A 92 -1.72 17.99 -7.66
CA ALA A 92 -1.22 19.36 -7.67
C ALA A 92 0.24 19.44 -7.19
N ASP A 93 0.60 18.63 -6.19
CA ASP A 93 1.98 18.55 -5.70
C ASP A 93 2.93 17.92 -6.72
N GLN A 94 2.51 16.84 -7.40
CA GLN A 94 3.31 16.22 -8.47
C GLN A 94 3.56 17.19 -9.63
N ARG A 95 2.51 17.89 -10.12
CA ARG A 95 2.68 18.91 -11.17
C ARG A 95 3.65 20.01 -10.78
N ARG A 96 3.64 20.44 -9.51
CA ARG A 96 4.56 21.45 -8.99
C ARG A 96 6.01 20.95 -8.98
N ARG A 97 6.24 19.71 -8.57
CA ARG A 97 7.58 19.09 -8.58
C ARG A 97 8.11 18.91 -10.00
N GLU A 98 7.25 18.49 -10.92
CA GLU A 98 7.57 18.39 -12.34
C GLU A 98 7.92 19.77 -12.92
N GLN A 99 7.14 20.82 -12.61
CA GLN A 99 7.46 22.19 -13.02
C GLN A 99 8.80 22.67 -12.47
N MET A 100 9.09 22.48 -11.18
CA MET A 100 10.41 22.84 -10.63
C MET A 100 11.54 22.03 -11.25
N SER A 101 11.32 20.76 -11.57
CA SER A 101 12.31 19.92 -12.26
C SER A 101 12.56 20.41 -13.69
N VAL A 102 11.52 20.88 -14.40
CA VAL A 102 11.64 21.45 -15.74
C VAL A 102 12.33 22.81 -15.70
N GLU A 103 11.97 23.67 -14.74
CA GLU A 103 12.61 24.98 -14.54
C GLU A 103 14.09 24.86 -14.17
N ALA A 104 14.44 23.91 -13.29
CA ALA A 104 15.83 23.59 -12.95
C ALA A 104 16.61 23.03 -14.16
N ALA A 105 15.97 22.26 -15.04
CA ALA A 105 16.58 21.80 -16.28
C ALA A 105 16.75 22.93 -17.32
N TRP A 106 15.88 23.94 -17.28
CA TRP A 106 15.89 25.09 -18.19
C TRP A 106 16.76 26.28 -17.74
N THR A 107 17.20 26.30 -16.48
CA THR A 107 18.20 27.26 -16.01
C THR A 107 19.56 26.57 -15.85
N PRO A 108 20.35 26.44 -16.93
CA PRO A 108 21.72 25.99 -16.78
C PRO A 108 22.47 27.06 -15.97
N SER A 109 22.90 26.65 -14.77
CA SER A 109 23.83 27.37 -13.91
C SER A 109 24.86 28.13 -14.76
N ARG A 110 24.80 29.47 -14.71
CA ARG A 110 25.89 30.32 -15.23
C ARG A 110 27.15 29.92 -14.47
N GLN A 111 28.11 29.33 -15.17
CA GLN A 111 29.41 28.98 -14.61
C GLN A 111 30.01 30.19 -13.87
N PRO A 112 30.59 29.99 -12.67
CA PRO A 112 31.29 31.06 -12.00
C PRO A 112 32.50 31.47 -12.83
N ARG A 113 32.55 32.75 -13.25
CA ARG A 113 33.73 33.33 -13.90
C ARG A 113 34.93 33.16 -12.97
N ARG A 114 35.87 32.29 -13.33
CA ARG A 114 37.19 32.22 -12.70
C ARG A 114 37.83 33.61 -12.80
N ARG A 115 37.98 34.29 -11.66
CA ARG A 115 38.90 35.42 -11.52
C ARG A 115 40.31 34.85 -11.61
N ASN A 116 41.01 35.15 -12.70
CA ASN A 116 42.45 34.96 -12.76
C ASN A 116 43.08 35.98 -11.80
N LEU A 117 43.72 35.47 -10.75
CA LEU A 117 44.66 36.21 -9.92
C LEU A 117 45.99 36.23 -10.69
N PHE A 118 46.36 37.42 -11.17
CA PHE A 118 47.73 37.79 -11.42
C PHE A 118 48.08 38.89 -10.43
#